data_AF-A0A0Q4DVL8-F1
#
_entry.id   AF-A0A0Q4DVL8-F1
#
_cell.length_a   1.000
_cell.length_b   1.000
_cell.length_c   1.000
_cell.angle_alpha   90.00
_cell.angle_beta   90.00
_cell.angle_gamma   90.00
#
_symmetry.space_group_name_H-M   'P 1'
#
loop_
_entity.id
_entity.type
_entity.pdbx_description
1 polymer ?
#
loop_
_entity_poly.entity_id
_entity_poly.type
_entity_poly.pdbx_seq_one_letter_code
_entity_poly.pdbx_strand_id
1 'polypeptide(L)' 'MSQNDVTTRSNRGQWENTVEGRPELSASFSGREEAIDQGRAVADELGSQHIVEDAEPTGVVTDED' A
#
# COMPACT_ATOMS: atom_id res chain seq x y z
N MET A 1 -6.59 9.78 4.83
CA MET A 1 -6.83 8.74 3.83
C MET A 1 -8.22 8.95 3.28
N SER A 2 -8.36 8.80 1.96
CA SER A 2 -9.58 8.97 1.18
C SER A 2 -10.19 7.61 0.88
N GLN A 3 -11.45 7.57 0.47
CA GLN A 3 -12.09 6.32 0.06
C GLN A 3 -11.31 5.66 -1.08
N ASN A 4 -11.11 4.34 -0.99
CA ASN A 4 -10.30 3.51 -1.89
C ASN A 4 -8.77 3.69 -1.77
N ASP A 5 -8.28 4.57 -0.90
CA ASP A 5 -6.83 4.63 -0.66
C ASP A 5 -6.35 3.32 -0.05
N VAL A 6 -5.15 2.92 -0.47
CA VAL A 6 -4.53 1.67 -0.06
C VAL A 6 -3.40 1.99 0.90
N THR A 7 -3.43 1.35 2.08
CA THR A 7 -2.41 1.51 3.11
C THR A 7 -1.66 0.20 3.29
N THR A 8 -0.35 0.22 3.04
CA THR A 8 0.55 -0.90 3.34
C THR A 8 1.26 -0.65 4.66
N ARG A 9 1.11 -1.55 5.63
CA ARG A 9 1.75 -1.42 6.94
C ARG A 9 2.35 -2.74 7.42
N SER A 10 3.38 -2.64 8.26
CA SER A 10 3.92 -3.80 8.99
C SER A 10 3.11 -4.06 10.27
N ASN A 11 2.65 -5.30 10.45
CA ASN A 11 1.94 -5.78 11.63
C ASN A 11 2.53 -7.11 12.09
N ARG A 12 3.26 -7.09 13.22
CA ARG A 12 3.82 -8.28 13.88
C ARG A 12 4.64 -9.20 12.94
N GLY A 13 5.41 -8.61 12.02
CA GLY A 13 6.26 -9.35 11.08
C GLY A 13 5.54 -9.84 9.82
N GLN A 14 4.27 -9.47 9.64
CA GLN A 14 3.57 -9.56 8.36
C GLN A 14 3.32 -8.17 7.80
N TRP A 15 3.14 -8.08 6.49
CA TRP A 15 2.75 -6.86 5.82
C TRP A 15 1.30 -6.95 5.41
N GLU A 16 0.53 -5.89 5.62
CA GLU A 16 -0.89 -5.87 5.33
C GLU A 16 -1.20 -4.69 4.42
N ASN A 17 -1.99 -4.91 3.38
CA ASN A 17 -2.64 -3.87 2.61
C ASN A 17 -4.07 -3.73 3.11
N THR A 18 -4.47 -2.52 3.48
CA THR A 18 -5.83 -2.18 3.87
C THR A 18 -6.38 -1.18 2.88
N VAL A 19 -7.61 -1.38 2.40
CA VAL A 19 -8.28 -0.46 1.47
C VAL A 19 -9.39 0.29 2.19
N GLU A 20 -9.33 1.62 2.20
CA GLU A 20 -10.29 2.46 2.89
C GLU A 20 -11.71 2.27 2.34
N GLY A 21 -12.61 1.78 3.19
CA GLY A 21 -14.00 1.49 2.84
C GLY A 21 -14.22 0.16 2.09
N ARG A 22 -13.18 -0.64 1.83
CA ARG A 22 -13.26 -1.94 1.14
C ARG A 22 -12.40 -3.02 1.83
N PRO A 23 -12.79 -3.48 3.03
CA PRO A 23 -12.03 -4.51 3.75
C PRO A 23 -11.93 -5.83 2.97
N GLU A 24 -12.86 -6.10 2.05
CA GLU A 24 -12.83 -7.26 1.15
C GLU A 24 -11.65 -7.28 0.17
N LEU A 25 -11.01 -6.13 -0.08
CA LEU A 25 -9.81 -6.00 -0.92
C LEU A 25 -8.52 -6.01 -0.10
N SER A 26 -8.61 -6.12 1.22
CA SER A 26 -7.44 -6.14 2.10
C SER A 26 -6.73 -7.49 2.01
N ALA A 27 -5.39 -7.46 2.03
CA ALA A 27 -4.56 -8.65 1.84
C ALA A 27 -3.33 -8.61 2.75
N SER A 28 -2.87 -9.78 3.16
CA SER A 28 -1.67 -9.94 4.00
C SER A 28 -0.58 -10.69 3.24
N PHE A 29 0.65 -10.28 3.46
CA PHE A 29 1.84 -10.71 2.74
C PHE A 29 2.97 -11.00 3.72
N SER A 30 3.87 -11.88 3.29
CA SER A 30 5.06 -12.22 4.07
C SER A 30 6.23 -11.27 3.82
N GLY A 31 6.28 -10.64 2.63
CA GLY A 31 7.34 -9.73 2.21
C GLY A 31 6.86 -8.28 2.13
N ARG A 32 7.77 -7.35 2.44
CA ARG A 32 7.55 -5.91 2.29
C ARG A 32 7.34 -5.52 0.84
N GLU A 33 8.28 -5.92 -0.02
CA GLU A 33 8.28 -5.56 -1.44
C GLU A 33 7.02 -6.09 -2.13
N GLU A 34 6.65 -7.34 -1.87
CA GLU A 34 5.41 -7.95 -2.35
C GLU A 34 4.17 -7.13 -1.93
N ALA A 35 4.10 -6.72 -0.65
CA ALA A 35 3.00 -5.92 -0.14
C ALA A 35 2.94 -4.51 -0.73
N ILE A 36 4.09 -3.93 -1.08
CA ILE A 36 4.17 -2.60 -1.69
C ILE A 36 3.75 -2.68 -3.16
N ASP A 37 4.26 -3.67 -3.91
CA ASP A 37 3.93 -3.85 -5.32
C ASP A 37 2.42 -4.13 -5.49
N GLN A 38 1.86 -5.01 -4.66
CA GLN A 38 0.42 -5.29 -4.68
C GLN A 38 -0.40 -4.09 -4.23
N GLY A 39 0.04 -3.36 -3.19
CA GLY A 39 -0.66 -2.17 -2.73
C GLY A 39 -0.72 -1.07 -3.78
N ARG A 40 0.38 -0.89 -4.52
CA ARG A 40 0.46 0.04 -5.65
C ARG A 40 -0.46 -0.37 -6.79
N ALA A 41 -0.45 -1.64 -7.18
CA ALA A 41 -1.30 -2.16 -8.24
C ALA A 41 -2.80 -1.97 -7.94
N VAL A 42 -3.22 -2.22 -6.68
CA VAL A 42 -4.61 -2.00 -6.25
C VAL A 42 -4.96 -0.51 -6.25
N ALA A 43 -4.06 0.35 -5.80
CA ALA A 43 -4.30 1.80 -5.84
C ALA A 43 -4.44 2.32 -7.27
N ASP A 44 -3.59 1.85 -8.20
CA ASP A 44 -3.68 2.18 -9.62
C ASP A 44 -5.00 1.70 -10.25
N GLU A 45 -5.45 0.48 -9.93
CA GLU A 45 -6.75 -0.05 -10.40
C GLU A 45 -7.93 0.78 -9.90
N LEU A 46 -7.86 1.25 -8.66
CA LEU A 46 -8.91 2.05 -8.03
C LEU A 46 -8.81 3.55 -8.36
N GLY A 47 -7.74 3.98 -9.04
CA GLY A 47 -7.45 5.39 -9.30
C GLY A 47 -7.23 6.20 -8.01
N SER A 48 -6.64 5.58 -7.00
CA SER A 48 -6.48 6.10 -5.63
C SER A 48 -5.01 6.20 -5.24
N GLN A 49 -4.73 6.67 -4.01
CA GLN A 49 -3.35 6.78 -3.53
C GLN A 49 -2.91 5.51 -2.78
N HIS A 50 -1.64 5.15 -2.96
CA HIS A 50 -0.97 4.13 -2.17
C HIS A 50 -0.08 4.79 -1.11
N ILE A 51 -0.27 4.40 0.15
CA ILE A 51 0.41 4.95 1.31
C ILE A 51 1.14 3.79 2.00
N VAL A 52 2.46 3.91 2.14
CA VAL A 52 3.26 2.91 2.88
C VAL A 52 3.57 3.48 4.26
N GLU A 53 2.94 2.92 5.28
CA GLU A 53 3.23 3.22 6.69
C GLU A 53 4.43 2.36 7.13
N ASP A 54 5.62 2.86 6.77
CA ASP A 54 6.90 2.36 7.25
C ASP A 54 7.43 3.27 8.36
N ALA A 55 8.15 2.71 9.32
CA ALA A 55 9.01 3.50 10.20
C ALA A 55 10.26 4.01 9.42
N GLU A 56 10.03 4.89 8.43
CA GLU A 56 10.90 5.75 7.58
C GLU A 56 12.24 5.22 6.98
N PRO A 57 12.76 5.75 5.84
CA PRO A 57 12.24 6.82 4.96
C PRO A 57 12.11 6.45 3.45
N THR A 58 11.28 7.27 2.80
CA THR A 58 10.85 7.38 1.40
C THR A 58 11.87 7.09 0.29
N GLY A 59 11.58 6.12 -0.57
CA GLY A 59 12.16 6.02 -1.91
C GLY A 59 11.40 6.96 -2.86
N VAL A 60 12.03 8.07 -3.22
CA VAL A 60 11.55 9.04 -4.21
C VAL A 60 11.24 8.31 -5.53
N VAL A 61 10.01 8.44 -6.04
CA VAL A 61 9.74 8.24 -7.47
C VAL A 61 9.82 9.62 -8.10
N THR A 62 11.00 10.00 -8.56
CA THR A 62 11.16 11.13 -9.49
C THR A 62 10.84 10.59 -10.87
N ASP A 63 9.65 10.91 -11.39
CA ASP A 63 9.44 11.02 -12.83
C ASP A 63 9.77 12.47 -13.18
N GLU A 64 10.96 12.70 -13.75
CA GLU A 64 11.35 13.99 -14.34
C GLU A 64 11.31 13.81 -15.86
N ASP A 65 10.41 14.57 -16.52
CA ASP A 65 10.33 14.79 -17.98
C ASP A 65 11.62 15.40 -18.56
#